data_AF-A0A957E6T4-F1
#
_entry.id   AF-A0A957E6T4-F1
#
_cell.length_a   1.000
_cell.length_b   1.000
_cell.length_c   1.000
_cell.angle_alpha   90.00
_cell.angle_beta   90.00
_cell.angle_gamma   90.00
#
_symmetry.space_group_name_H-M   'P 1'
#
loop_
_entity.id
_entity.type
_entity.pdbx_description
1 polymer ?
#
loop_
_entity_poly.entity_id
_entity_poly.type
_entity_poly.pdbx_seq_one_letter_code
_entity_poly.pdbx_strand_id
1 'polypeptide(L)'
;MRLYRQSLIDIQQTGNPRIPGAVSKRDNGQLVAQVFPQTWYDKLSMLGVRAEIWMMQDSPLKNGNPAQASFYHSENREGKVALVLGAGNVSALIVADFMHKLFAEGQVVILKPNPVNEYIGPLIEEGFRGLIKRNFMRVVYGGVKEGTSLVQHPLVDEIHMTGSDRTFESIVFGPGEDGAQRKAARAPQITKPISAELGNISPIIVVPGPWKESDIKAQAARLGSWLSINAGCNCVTPRIIINWEQWDQREKLNTALGDFLAQVQTRKAYYPGTSERYKQFVTEHPEALQFGK
;
A
#
# COMPACT_ATOMS: atom_id res chain seq x y z
N MET A 1 5.12 13.12 -7.89
CA MET A 1 4.07 13.47 -8.87
C MET A 1 4.53 13.63 -10.32
N ARG A 2 5.84 13.76 -10.63
CA ARG A 2 6.34 13.96 -12.00
C ARG A 2 5.81 12.95 -13.02
N LEU A 3 5.91 11.65 -12.72
CA LEU A 3 5.46 10.58 -13.64
C LEU A 3 3.94 10.64 -13.87
N TYR A 4 3.16 10.88 -12.82
CA TYR A 4 1.71 11.01 -12.91
C TYR A 4 1.30 12.17 -13.83
N ARG A 5 1.96 13.33 -13.69
CA ARG A 5 1.76 14.48 -14.59
C ARG A 5 2.10 14.12 -16.04
N GLN A 6 3.18 13.39 -16.27
CA GLN A 6 3.57 12.97 -17.62
C GLN A 6 2.51 12.05 -18.24
N SER A 7 2.00 11.07 -17.49
CA SER A 7 0.91 10.20 -17.96
C SER A 7 -0.32 10.99 -18.40
N LEU A 8 -0.72 12.02 -17.65
CA LEU A 8 -1.86 12.88 -18.01
C LEU A 8 -1.61 13.70 -19.27
N ILE A 9 -0.38 14.19 -19.46
CA ILE A 9 0.02 14.90 -20.69
C ILE A 9 -0.01 13.96 -21.89
N ASP A 10 0.53 12.74 -21.74
CA ASP A 10 0.55 11.73 -22.80
C ASP A 10 -0.88 11.32 -23.20
N ILE A 11 -1.78 11.15 -22.22
CA ILE A 11 -3.21 10.91 -22.46
C ILE A 11 -3.83 12.08 -23.24
N GLN A 12 -3.56 13.32 -22.85
CA GLN A 12 -4.09 14.49 -23.55
C GLN A 12 -3.60 14.58 -25.00
N GLN A 13 -2.33 14.23 -25.26
CA GLN A 13 -1.70 14.38 -26.56
C GLN A 13 -1.96 13.20 -27.51
N THR A 14 -2.00 11.98 -26.97
CA THR A 14 -1.97 10.74 -27.76
C THR A 14 -3.04 9.72 -27.35
N GLY A 15 -3.84 10.04 -26.33
CA GLY A 15 -4.88 9.17 -25.78
C GLY A 15 -4.39 8.13 -24.79
N ASN A 16 -3.08 7.84 -24.70
CA ASN A 16 -2.54 6.83 -23.78
C ASN A 16 -1.24 7.31 -23.12
N PRO A 17 -0.94 6.86 -21.89
CA PRO A 17 0.39 7.00 -21.32
C PRO A 17 1.45 6.34 -22.19
N ARG A 18 2.64 6.92 -22.24
CA ARG A 18 3.77 6.28 -22.93
C ARG A 18 4.34 5.13 -22.10
N ILE A 19 4.52 3.97 -22.73
CA ILE A 19 5.34 2.88 -22.19
C ILE A 19 6.81 3.19 -22.54
N PRO A 20 7.72 3.31 -21.55
CA PRO A 20 9.08 3.78 -21.79
C PRO A 20 10.02 2.70 -22.33
N GLY A 21 9.73 1.42 -22.04
CA GLY A 21 10.53 0.28 -22.47
C GLY A 21 9.80 -0.62 -23.46
N ALA A 22 10.29 -1.85 -23.61
CA ALA A 22 9.71 -2.82 -24.53
C ALA A 22 8.34 -3.31 -24.05
N VAL A 23 7.48 -3.60 -25.02
CA VAL A 23 6.31 -4.46 -24.84
C VAL A 23 6.61 -5.76 -25.56
N SER A 24 6.74 -6.85 -24.81
CA SER A 24 7.16 -8.16 -25.33
C SER A 24 6.19 -9.25 -24.92
N LYS A 25 6.13 -10.31 -25.72
CA LYS A 25 5.39 -11.53 -25.41
C LYS A 25 6.39 -12.58 -24.89
N ARG A 26 6.08 -13.18 -23.74
CA ARG A 26 6.84 -14.32 -23.20
C ARG A 26 6.51 -15.61 -23.95
N ASP A 27 7.29 -16.65 -23.72
CA ASP A 27 7.11 -17.97 -24.36
C ASP A 27 5.73 -18.58 -24.10
N ASN A 28 5.18 -18.34 -22.90
CA ASN A 28 3.81 -18.76 -22.53
C ASN A 28 2.71 -17.87 -23.13
N GLY A 29 3.07 -16.90 -23.96
CA GLY A 29 2.18 -15.96 -24.60
C GLY A 29 1.75 -14.75 -23.78
N GLN A 30 2.22 -14.63 -22.54
CA GLN A 30 1.90 -13.52 -21.65
C GLN A 30 2.57 -12.21 -22.11
N LEU A 31 1.84 -11.11 -22.06
CA LEU A 31 2.37 -9.79 -22.40
C LEU A 31 3.05 -9.15 -21.19
N VAL A 32 4.21 -8.55 -21.46
CA VAL A 32 5.03 -7.85 -20.47
C VAL A 32 5.35 -6.47 -21.01
N ALA A 33 5.03 -5.44 -20.22
CA ALA A 33 5.37 -4.06 -20.54
C ALA A 33 6.37 -3.52 -19.51
N GLN A 34 7.54 -3.08 -19.97
CA GLN A 34 8.51 -2.42 -19.09
C GLN A 34 8.09 -0.95 -18.86
N VAL A 35 7.64 -0.66 -17.64
CA VAL A 35 7.06 0.65 -17.25
C VAL A 35 8.01 1.57 -16.50
N PHE A 36 9.19 1.06 -16.12
CA PHE A 36 10.27 1.84 -15.49
C PHE A 36 11.64 1.31 -15.96
N PRO A 37 12.66 2.18 -16.12
CA PRO A 37 12.69 3.63 -15.90
C PRO A 37 12.03 4.46 -17.01
N GLN A 38 11.47 5.61 -16.64
CA GLN A 38 10.74 6.51 -17.54
C GLN A 38 11.65 7.56 -18.20
N THR A 39 12.72 7.97 -17.52
CA THR A 39 13.65 8.99 -18.00
C THR A 39 15.11 8.58 -17.82
N TRP A 40 16.04 9.31 -18.44
CA TRP A 40 17.47 9.13 -18.19
C TRP A 40 17.84 9.42 -16.72
N TYR A 41 17.15 10.36 -16.08
CA TYR A 41 17.33 10.64 -14.66
C TYR A 41 16.92 9.45 -13.78
N ASP A 42 15.83 8.77 -14.11
CA ASP A 42 15.41 7.54 -13.42
C ASP A 42 16.46 6.43 -13.56
N LYS A 43 17.05 6.28 -14.76
CA LYS A 43 18.13 5.30 -15.00
C LYS A 43 19.35 5.56 -14.12
N LEU A 44 19.73 6.82 -13.92
CA LEU A 44 20.91 7.20 -13.13
C LEU A 44 20.63 7.20 -11.62
N SER A 45 19.43 7.62 -11.20
CA SER A 45 19.08 7.68 -9.77
C SER A 45 18.71 6.31 -9.18
N MET A 46 18.21 5.38 -10.00
CA MET A 46 17.82 4.04 -9.59
C MET A 46 18.51 2.99 -10.48
N LEU A 47 19.84 3.02 -10.47
CA LEU A 47 20.68 2.11 -11.27
C LEU A 47 20.31 0.66 -11.02
N GLY A 48 20.10 -0.09 -12.10
CA GLY A 48 19.76 -1.50 -12.06
C GLY A 48 18.28 -1.80 -11.74
N VAL A 49 17.46 -0.81 -11.42
CA VAL A 49 16.04 -1.01 -11.13
C VAL A 49 15.21 -0.96 -12.42
N ARG A 50 14.39 -1.98 -12.62
CA ARG A 50 13.38 -2.06 -13.68
C ARG A 50 12.05 -2.44 -13.05
N ALA A 51 10.95 -1.94 -13.63
CA ALA A 51 9.62 -2.39 -13.28
C ALA A 51 8.88 -2.82 -14.55
N GLU A 52 8.23 -3.96 -14.45
CA GLU A 52 7.46 -4.56 -15.52
C GLU A 52 6.05 -4.85 -15.02
N ILE A 53 5.06 -4.65 -15.90
CA ILE A 53 3.70 -5.12 -15.66
C ILE A 53 3.47 -6.35 -16.53
N TRP A 54 3.14 -7.45 -15.88
CA TRP A 54 2.83 -8.72 -16.52
C TRP A 54 1.32 -8.85 -16.60
N MET A 55 0.79 -8.83 -17.80
CA MET A 55 -0.65 -8.81 -18.04
C MET A 55 -1.26 -10.19 -17.80
N MET A 56 -2.57 -10.25 -17.57
CA MET A 56 -3.29 -11.53 -17.56
C MET A 56 -3.15 -12.23 -18.90
N GLN A 57 -3.20 -13.56 -18.89
CA GLN A 57 -3.20 -14.34 -20.12
C GLN A 57 -4.34 -13.88 -21.04
N ASP A 58 -4.06 -13.82 -22.35
CA ASP A 58 -5.00 -13.39 -23.39
C ASP A 58 -5.53 -11.94 -23.24
N SER A 59 -4.82 -11.09 -22.48
CA SER A 59 -5.16 -9.65 -22.41
C SER A 59 -5.16 -9.04 -23.81
N PRO A 60 -6.25 -8.36 -24.21
CA PRO A 60 -6.35 -7.80 -25.55
C PRO A 60 -5.34 -6.67 -25.76
N LEU A 61 -4.71 -6.67 -26.93
CA LEU A 61 -3.89 -5.55 -27.40
C LEU A 61 -4.74 -4.58 -28.20
N LYS A 62 -4.53 -3.29 -27.96
CA LYS A 62 -5.02 -2.21 -28.83
C LYS A 62 -3.81 -1.53 -29.44
N ASN A 63 -3.66 -1.63 -30.77
CA ASN A 63 -2.51 -1.08 -31.52
C ASN A 63 -1.15 -1.53 -30.94
N GLY A 64 -1.02 -2.82 -30.59
CA GLY A 64 0.22 -3.39 -30.05
C GLY A 64 0.52 -3.07 -28.59
N ASN A 65 -0.35 -2.31 -27.90
CA ASN A 65 -0.18 -1.97 -26.49
C ASN A 65 -1.30 -2.59 -25.63
N PRO A 66 -1.01 -2.88 -24.34
CA PRO A 66 -2.05 -3.24 -23.40
C PRO A 66 -3.03 -2.09 -23.20
N ALA A 67 -4.26 -2.43 -22.79
CA ALA A 67 -5.28 -1.45 -22.44
C ALA A 67 -4.77 -0.51 -21.33
N GLN A 68 -4.90 0.80 -21.57
CA GLN A 68 -4.43 1.86 -20.67
C GLN A 68 -5.48 2.97 -20.63
N ALA A 69 -5.46 3.78 -19.57
CA ALA A 69 -6.29 4.98 -19.45
C ALA A 69 -7.78 4.73 -19.75
N SER A 70 -8.33 3.60 -19.30
CA SER A 70 -9.68 3.14 -19.63
C SER A 70 -10.76 4.20 -19.37
N PHE A 71 -10.68 4.91 -18.24
CA PHE A 71 -11.58 6.02 -17.92
C PHE A 71 -11.62 7.10 -19.02
N TYR A 72 -10.45 7.46 -19.57
CA TYR A 72 -10.32 8.49 -20.59
C TYR A 72 -10.82 8.05 -21.98
N HIS A 73 -10.96 6.74 -22.20
CA HIS A 73 -11.57 6.19 -23.42
C HIS A 73 -13.05 5.87 -23.28
N SER A 74 -13.64 6.01 -22.08
CA SER A 74 -15.07 5.79 -21.89
C SER A 74 -15.89 6.94 -22.48
N GLU A 75 -16.86 6.60 -23.33
CA GLU A 75 -17.83 7.53 -23.93
C GLU A 75 -18.89 7.96 -22.91
N ASN A 76 -19.30 7.05 -22.02
CA ASN A 76 -20.25 7.33 -20.95
C ASN A 76 -19.48 7.46 -19.62
N ARG A 77 -19.25 8.70 -19.21
CA ARG A 77 -18.61 9.02 -17.91
C ARG A 77 -19.67 9.50 -16.94
N GLU A 78 -19.99 8.66 -15.96
CA GLU A 78 -20.85 9.04 -14.85
C GLU A 78 -19.97 9.46 -13.66
N GLY A 79 -20.26 10.64 -13.08
CA GLY A 79 -19.51 11.14 -11.93
C GLY A 79 -19.84 10.35 -10.67
N LYS A 80 -18.82 10.06 -9.86
CA LYS A 80 -18.97 9.36 -8.56
C LYS A 80 -18.23 10.09 -7.46
N VAL A 81 -18.72 9.95 -6.23
CA VAL A 81 -18.06 10.39 -5.00
C VAL A 81 -17.39 9.20 -4.33
N ALA A 82 -16.06 9.22 -4.31
CA ALA A 82 -15.23 8.27 -3.58
C ALA A 82 -14.99 8.78 -2.15
N LEU A 83 -15.29 7.95 -1.15
CA LEU A 83 -14.80 8.14 0.21
C LEU A 83 -13.46 7.42 0.36
N VAL A 84 -12.39 8.17 0.60
CA VAL A 84 -11.06 7.61 0.93
C VAL A 84 -10.84 7.70 2.44
N LEU A 85 -10.78 6.56 3.10
CA LEU A 85 -10.41 6.41 4.51
C LEU A 85 -8.89 6.15 4.58
N GLY A 86 -8.13 7.22 4.83
CA GLY A 86 -6.66 7.19 4.73
C GLY A 86 -5.98 6.58 5.97
N ALA A 87 -4.87 5.86 5.76
CA ALA A 87 -4.13 5.18 6.82
C ALA A 87 -3.37 6.14 7.76
N GLY A 88 -3.10 5.67 8.99
CA GLY A 88 -2.33 6.42 9.99
C GLY A 88 -0.82 6.23 9.93
N ASN A 89 -0.31 5.34 9.08
CA ASN A 89 1.08 4.89 9.13
C ASN A 89 1.97 5.41 8.00
N VAL A 90 1.44 5.62 6.79
CA VAL A 90 2.21 6.06 5.62
C VAL A 90 1.50 7.21 4.92
N SER A 91 1.94 8.44 5.14
CA SER A 91 1.27 9.64 4.61
C SER A 91 1.29 9.72 3.08
N ALA A 92 2.34 9.21 2.43
CA ALA A 92 2.43 9.18 0.97
C ALA A 92 1.37 8.28 0.32
N LEU A 93 0.92 7.24 1.03
CA LEU A 93 -0.11 6.32 0.54
C LEU A 93 -1.45 7.02 0.44
N ILE A 94 -1.81 7.85 1.42
CA ILE A 94 -3.04 8.68 1.38
C ILE A 94 -3.09 9.48 0.07
N VAL A 95 -1.97 10.07 -0.33
CA VAL A 95 -1.86 10.83 -1.58
C VAL A 95 -2.02 9.94 -2.80
N ALA A 96 -1.43 8.74 -2.80
CA ALA A 96 -1.60 7.80 -3.90
C ALA A 96 -3.08 7.36 -4.04
N ASP A 97 -3.75 7.06 -2.93
CA ASP A 97 -5.14 6.58 -2.88
C ASP A 97 -6.11 7.59 -3.51
N PHE A 98 -6.13 8.84 -3.02
CA PHE A 98 -7.06 9.83 -3.59
C PHE A 98 -6.69 10.24 -5.00
N MET A 99 -5.40 10.25 -5.36
CA MET A 99 -4.97 10.57 -6.73
C MET A 99 -5.42 9.48 -7.71
N HIS A 100 -5.37 8.21 -7.31
CA HIS A 100 -5.90 7.11 -8.10
C HIS A 100 -7.40 7.29 -8.34
N LYS A 101 -8.18 7.55 -7.29
CA LYS A 101 -9.62 7.80 -7.41
C LYS A 101 -9.95 8.99 -8.31
N LEU A 102 -9.21 10.10 -8.17
CA LEU A 102 -9.44 11.30 -8.97
C LEU A 102 -9.13 11.11 -10.46
N PHE A 103 -7.98 10.52 -10.78
CA PHE A 103 -7.42 10.61 -12.14
C PHE A 103 -7.37 9.27 -12.86
N ALA A 104 -7.23 8.14 -12.17
CA ALA A 104 -7.31 6.83 -12.83
C ALA A 104 -8.78 6.39 -13.00
N GLU A 105 -9.62 6.68 -12.02
CA GLU A 105 -11.03 6.25 -11.99
C GLU A 105 -12.03 7.39 -12.28
N GLY A 106 -11.57 8.64 -12.28
CA GLY A 106 -12.40 9.79 -12.68
C GLY A 106 -13.47 10.22 -11.68
N GLN A 107 -13.24 9.97 -10.39
CA GLN A 107 -14.17 10.26 -9.30
C GLN A 107 -13.84 11.60 -8.62
N VAL A 108 -14.76 12.18 -7.85
CA VAL A 108 -14.43 13.23 -6.86
C VAL A 108 -14.23 12.60 -5.50
N VAL A 109 -13.37 13.18 -4.65
CA VAL A 109 -12.93 12.51 -3.42
C VAL A 109 -13.31 13.26 -2.16
N ILE A 110 -13.90 12.54 -1.20
CA ILE A 110 -13.90 12.91 0.21
C ILE A 110 -12.78 12.13 0.88
N LEU A 111 -11.72 12.82 1.30
CA LEU A 111 -10.64 12.22 2.07
C LEU A 111 -10.91 12.41 3.56
N LYS A 112 -10.92 11.32 4.32
CA LYS A 112 -10.91 11.35 5.78
C LYS A 112 -9.64 10.66 6.29
N PRO A 113 -8.59 11.41 6.70
CA PRO A 113 -7.38 10.81 7.22
C PRO A 113 -7.62 10.15 8.57
N ASN A 114 -6.81 9.15 8.91
CA ASN A 114 -6.77 8.61 10.27
C ASN A 114 -6.37 9.72 11.27
N PRO A 115 -6.96 9.78 12.48
CA PRO A 115 -6.60 10.76 13.50
C PRO A 115 -5.10 10.86 13.82
N VAL A 116 -4.35 9.75 13.72
CA VAL A 116 -2.89 9.74 13.91
C VAL A 116 -2.18 10.64 12.89
N ASN A 117 -2.71 10.73 11.66
CA ASN A 117 -2.19 11.55 10.57
C ASN A 117 -3.04 12.80 10.31
N GLU A 118 -3.91 13.20 11.24
CA GLU A 118 -4.81 14.34 11.04
C GLU A 118 -4.05 15.64 10.74
N TYR A 119 -2.88 15.81 11.38
CA TYR A 119 -1.99 16.96 11.19
C TYR A 119 -1.49 17.14 9.74
N ILE A 120 -1.56 16.11 8.90
CA ILE A 120 -1.20 16.19 7.47
C ILE A 120 -2.33 16.84 6.65
N GLY A 121 -3.56 16.84 7.14
CA GLY A 121 -4.72 17.37 6.43
C GLY A 121 -4.51 18.80 5.92
N PRO A 122 -4.10 19.78 6.75
CA PRO A 122 -3.87 21.15 6.30
C PRO A 122 -2.80 21.26 5.20
N LEU A 123 -1.77 20.40 5.23
CA LEU A 123 -0.73 20.36 4.20
C LEU A 123 -1.25 19.79 2.88
N ILE A 124 -2.15 18.79 2.95
CA ILE A 124 -2.89 18.30 1.77
C ILE A 124 -3.79 19.40 1.23
N GLU A 125 -4.51 20.11 2.09
CA GLU A 125 -5.39 21.20 1.69
C GLU A 125 -4.63 22.33 0.99
N GLU A 126 -3.44 22.66 1.51
CA GLU A 126 -2.56 23.63 0.90
C GLU A 126 -2.01 23.14 -0.45
N GLY A 127 -1.40 21.95 -0.47
CA GLY A 127 -0.74 21.39 -1.66
C GLY A 127 -1.70 21.06 -2.81
N PHE A 128 -2.94 20.71 -2.49
CA PHE A 128 -3.99 20.35 -3.45
C PHE A 128 -5.12 21.39 -3.53
N ARG A 129 -4.86 22.63 -3.10
CA ARG A 129 -5.82 23.75 -3.10
C ARG A 129 -6.51 23.95 -4.45
N GLY A 130 -5.81 23.71 -5.56
CA GLY A 130 -6.38 23.81 -6.90
C GLY A 130 -7.52 22.81 -7.17
N LEU A 131 -7.43 21.60 -6.61
CA LEU A 131 -8.48 20.58 -6.69
C LEU A 131 -9.62 20.90 -5.72
N ILE A 132 -9.29 21.35 -4.51
CA ILE A 132 -10.28 21.70 -3.49
C ILE A 132 -11.12 22.89 -3.92
N LYS A 133 -10.52 23.99 -4.39
CA LYS A 133 -11.27 25.18 -4.85
C LYS A 133 -12.26 24.87 -5.99
N ARG A 134 -12.01 23.80 -6.75
CA ARG A 134 -12.85 23.34 -7.86
C ARG A 134 -13.78 22.19 -7.49
N ASN A 135 -13.87 21.85 -6.20
CA ASN A 135 -14.75 20.79 -5.67
C ASN A 135 -14.41 19.36 -6.14
N PHE A 136 -13.20 19.12 -6.65
CA PHE A 136 -12.77 17.76 -6.99
C PHE A 136 -12.41 16.94 -5.76
N MET A 137 -12.01 17.59 -4.66
CA MET A 137 -11.79 16.91 -3.40
C MET A 137 -12.13 17.77 -2.18
N ARG A 138 -12.36 17.10 -1.04
CA ARG A 138 -12.52 17.69 0.29
C ARG A 138 -11.80 16.84 1.32
N VAL A 139 -11.23 17.48 2.34
CA VAL A 139 -10.69 16.81 3.52
C VAL A 139 -11.72 16.95 4.64
N VAL A 140 -12.04 15.83 5.30
CA VAL A 140 -12.97 15.79 6.44
C VAL A 140 -12.25 15.18 7.65
N TYR A 141 -12.29 15.92 8.75
CA TYR A 141 -11.60 15.59 9.99
C TYR A 141 -12.51 14.82 10.97
N GLY A 142 -11.93 14.24 12.02
CA GLY A 142 -12.69 13.56 13.08
C GLY A 142 -12.35 12.09 13.26
N GLY A 143 -13.17 11.37 14.03
CA GLY A 143 -12.93 10.00 14.47
C GLY A 143 -13.91 8.99 13.86
N VAL A 144 -14.30 8.02 14.68
CA VAL A 144 -15.21 6.92 14.29
C VAL A 144 -16.58 7.45 13.88
N LYS A 145 -17.13 8.44 14.61
CA LYS A 145 -18.46 9.01 14.34
C LYS A 145 -18.56 9.58 12.92
N GLU A 146 -17.59 10.40 12.52
CA GLU A 146 -17.54 11.02 11.20
C GLU A 146 -17.30 9.96 10.12
N GLY A 147 -16.44 8.96 10.39
CA GLY A 147 -16.21 7.84 9.50
C GLY A 147 -17.49 7.03 9.22
N THR A 148 -18.23 6.66 10.27
CA THR A 148 -19.50 5.92 10.15
C THR A 148 -20.54 6.72 9.37
N SER A 149 -20.67 8.01 9.67
CA SER A 149 -21.59 8.90 8.94
C SER A 149 -21.27 8.96 7.46
N LEU A 150 -20.00 9.13 7.09
CA LEU A 150 -19.55 9.19 5.69
C LEU A 150 -19.77 7.86 4.95
N VAL A 151 -19.44 6.74 5.58
CA VAL A 151 -19.66 5.40 5.00
C VAL A 151 -21.12 5.16 4.66
N GLN A 152 -22.04 5.60 5.52
CA GLN A 152 -23.49 5.43 5.34
C GLN A 152 -24.13 6.51 4.46
N HIS A 153 -23.43 7.61 4.18
CA HIS A 153 -24.00 8.78 3.52
C HIS A 153 -24.53 8.45 2.11
N PRO A 154 -25.78 8.79 1.75
CA PRO A 154 -26.38 8.35 0.49
C PRO A 154 -25.70 8.90 -0.77
N LEU A 155 -24.98 10.02 -0.67
CA LEU A 155 -24.22 10.61 -1.79
C LEU A 155 -22.78 10.06 -1.94
N VAL A 156 -22.34 9.11 -1.10
CA VAL A 156 -21.06 8.42 -1.31
C VAL A 156 -21.34 7.17 -2.11
N ASP A 157 -20.72 7.08 -3.29
CA ASP A 157 -20.94 5.99 -4.24
C ASP A 157 -19.98 4.83 -4.02
N GLU A 158 -18.74 5.12 -3.62
CA GLU A 158 -17.67 4.14 -3.48
C GLU A 158 -16.81 4.42 -2.24
N ILE A 159 -16.30 3.36 -1.62
CA ILE A 159 -15.41 3.44 -0.47
C ILE A 159 -14.05 2.82 -0.83
N HIS A 160 -12.98 3.53 -0.53
CA HIS A 160 -11.63 3.00 -0.51
C HIS A 160 -11.02 3.20 0.87
N MET A 161 -10.55 2.13 1.47
CA MET A 161 -10.03 2.16 2.83
C MET A 161 -8.65 1.56 2.92
N THR A 162 -7.73 2.28 3.55
CA THR A 162 -6.46 1.72 4.00
C THR A 162 -6.45 1.68 5.52
N GLY A 163 -6.39 0.48 6.12
CA GLY A 163 -6.52 0.35 7.58
C GLY A 163 -6.46 -1.08 8.11
N SER A 164 -7.11 -1.31 9.26
CA SER A 164 -7.17 -2.64 9.86
C SER A 164 -8.32 -3.48 9.30
N ASP A 165 -8.12 -4.79 9.30
CA ASP A 165 -9.16 -5.80 9.12
C ASP A 165 -10.36 -5.56 10.03
N ARG A 166 -10.13 -5.24 11.31
CA ARG A 166 -11.20 -4.94 12.28
C ARG A 166 -12.09 -3.77 11.85
N THR A 167 -11.48 -2.68 11.35
CA THR A 167 -12.25 -1.52 10.89
C THR A 167 -12.99 -1.83 9.59
N PHE A 168 -12.35 -2.57 8.67
CA PHE A 168 -13.00 -3.03 7.45
C PHE A 168 -14.22 -3.91 7.75
N GLU A 169 -14.07 -4.88 8.65
CA GLU A 169 -15.17 -5.77 9.05
C GLU A 169 -16.30 -5.01 9.75
N SER A 170 -15.97 -4.05 10.61
CA SER A 170 -16.97 -3.17 11.23
C SER A 170 -17.75 -2.35 10.20
N ILE A 171 -17.08 -1.87 9.14
CA ILE A 171 -17.74 -1.16 8.04
C ILE A 171 -18.63 -2.12 7.24
N VAL A 172 -18.09 -3.26 6.80
CA VAL A 172 -18.74 -4.17 5.85
C VAL A 172 -19.86 -4.98 6.49
N PHE A 173 -19.67 -5.48 7.70
CA PHE A 173 -20.60 -6.40 8.38
C PHE A 173 -21.24 -5.80 9.64
N GLY A 174 -20.65 -4.74 10.19
CA GLY A 174 -21.07 -4.14 11.45
C GLY A 174 -20.18 -4.56 12.61
N PRO A 175 -20.25 -3.84 13.75
CA PRO A 175 -19.50 -4.20 14.94
C PRO A 175 -20.16 -5.35 15.73
N GLY A 176 -19.41 -5.93 16.67
CA GLY A 176 -19.94 -6.86 17.66
C GLY A 176 -20.38 -8.22 17.10
N GLU A 177 -21.17 -8.93 17.91
CA GLU A 177 -21.65 -10.29 17.59
C GLU A 177 -22.52 -10.33 16.33
N ASP A 178 -23.41 -9.36 16.16
CA ASP A 178 -24.23 -9.22 14.95
C ASP A 178 -23.36 -9.10 13.69
N GLY A 179 -22.28 -8.33 13.78
CA GLY A 179 -21.30 -8.21 12.70
C GLY A 179 -20.61 -9.53 12.39
N ALA A 180 -20.21 -10.28 13.42
CA ALA A 180 -19.63 -11.61 13.26
C ALA A 180 -20.62 -12.60 12.61
N GLN A 181 -21.89 -12.58 13.00
CA GLN A 181 -22.94 -13.39 12.38
C GLN A 181 -23.14 -13.03 10.91
N ARG A 182 -23.22 -11.74 10.58
CA ARG A 182 -23.31 -11.27 9.18
C ARG A 182 -22.11 -11.69 8.35
N LYS A 183 -20.89 -11.59 8.89
CA LYS A 183 -19.66 -12.05 8.23
C LYS A 183 -19.70 -13.56 7.96
N ALA A 184 -20.09 -14.36 8.95
CA ALA A 184 -20.22 -15.81 8.81
C ALA A 184 -21.26 -16.19 7.75
N ALA A 185 -22.37 -15.44 7.69
CA ALA A 185 -23.42 -15.61 6.68
C ALA A 185 -23.10 -14.96 5.31
N ARG A 186 -21.94 -14.30 5.16
CA ARG A 186 -21.57 -13.50 3.97
C ARG A 186 -22.65 -12.48 3.56
N ALA A 187 -23.27 -11.84 4.55
CA ALA A 187 -24.35 -10.88 4.38
C ALA A 187 -23.86 -9.46 4.77
N PRO A 188 -23.11 -8.76 3.89
CA PRO A 188 -22.63 -7.43 4.20
C PRO A 188 -23.79 -6.44 4.40
N GLN A 189 -23.63 -5.50 5.34
CA GLN A 189 -24.59 -4.40 5.53
C GLN A 189 -24.35 -3.25 4.53
N ILE A 190 -23.12 -3.12 4.03
CA ILE A 190 -22.78 -2.10 3.04
C ILE A 190 -23.11 -2.63 1.65
N THR A 191 -23.85 -1.85 0.87
CA THR A 191 -24.23 -2.18 -0.52
C THR A 191 -23.36 -1.47 -1.56
N LYS A 192 -22.52 -0.54 -1.11
CA LYS A 192 -21.61 0.25 -1.95
C LYS A 192 -20.37 -0.57 -2.30
N PRO A 193 -19.81 -0.42 -3.52
CA PRO A 193 -18.48 -0.94 -3.83
C PRO A 193 -17.46 -0.47 -2.79
N ILE A 194 -16.67 -1.41 -2.29
CA ILE A 194 -15.59 -1.14 -1.35
C ILE A 194 -14.31 -1.83 -1.83
N SER A 195 -13.21 -1.07 -1.82
CA SER A 195 -11.86 -1.59 -1.97
C SER A 195 -11.08 -1.32 -0.69
N ALA A 196 -10.16 -2.21 -0.33
CA ALA A 196 -9.38 -2.04 0.88
C ALA A 196 -7.96 -2.59 0.81
N GLU A 197 -7.04 -1.83 1.38
CA GLU A 197 -5.65 -2.22 1.66
C GLU A 197 -5.51 -2.43 3.16
N LEU A 198 -5.32 -3.68 3.57
CA LEU A 198 -5.35 -4.10 4.97
C LEU A 198 -3.96 -4.49 5.49
N GLY A 199 -3.89 -4.78 6.79
CA GLY A 199 -2.69 -5.32 7.41
C GLY A 199 -2.32 -6.71 6.87
N ASN A 200 -1.03 -7.03 6.89
CA ASN A 200 -0.51 -8.34 6.54
C ASN A 200 0.51 -8.83 7.56
N ILE A 201 0.70 -10.14 7.59
CA ILE A 201 1.87 -10.81 8.16
C ILE A 201 2.78 -11.20 6.99
N SER A 202 3.74 -10.34 6.65
CA SER A 202 4.60 -10.55 5.47
C SER A 202 5.65 -11.65 5.75
N PRO A 203 5.58 -12.80 5.06
CA PRO A 203 6.56 -13.87 5.24
C PRO A 203 7.79 -13.63 4.36
N ILE A 204 8.96 -13.94 4.90
CA ILE A 204 10.22 -13.96 4.18
C ILE A 204 10.68 -15.41 4.06
N ILE A 205 10.73 -15.93 2.85
CA ILE A 205 11.27 -17.27 2.59
C ILE A 205 12.75 -17.13 2.26
N VAL A 206 13.60 -17.71 3.11
CA VAL A 206 15.04 -17.78 2.86
C VAL A 206 15.32 -19.04 2.06
N VAL A 207 15.82 -18.84 0.83
CA VAL A 207 16.28 -19.93 -0.02
C VAL A 207 17.71 -20.29 0.41
N PRO A 208 17.95 -21.53 0.89
CA PRO A 208 19.29 -21.97 1.26
C PRO A 208 20.22 -21.90 0.05
N GLY A 209 21.48 -21.55 0.30
CA GLY A 209 22.54 -21.75 -0.67
C GLY A 209 23.84 -22.04 0.05
N PRO A 210 24.96 -22.21 -0.66
CA PRO A 210 26.25 -21.86 -0.10
C PRO A 210 26.37 -20.33 -0.14
N TRP A 211 25.98 -19.65 0.93
CA TRP A 211 26.13 -18.21 1.06
C TRP A 211 27.53 -17.88 1.56
N LYS A 212 28.13 -16.79 1.06
CA LYS A 212 29.34 -16.25 1.67
C LYS A 212 28.98 -15.51 2.96
N GLU A 213 29.96 -15.33 3.85
CA GLU A 213 29.78 -14.49 5.05
C GLU A 213 29.33 -13.06 4.70
N SER A 214 29.78 -12.53 3.55
CA SER A 214 29.31 -11.24 3.03
C SER A 214 27.83 -11.26 2.65
N ASP A 215 27.32 -12.37 2.13
CA ASP A 215 25.92 -12.51 1.74
C ASP A 215 25.04 -12.56 2.99
N ILE A 216 25.44 -13.32 4.02
CA ILE A 216 24.76 -13.37 5.32
C ILE A 216 24.63 -11.97 5.92
N LYS A 217 25.74 -11.22 6.02
CA LYS A 217 25.74 -9.85 6.54
C LYS A 217 24.86 -8.91 5.71
N ALA A 218 24.93 -9.00 4.38
CA ALA A 218 24.13 -8.17 3.49
C ALA A 218 22.62 -8.46 3.63
N GLN A 219 22.23 -9.74 3.73
CA GLN A 219 20.83 -10.12 3.91
C GLN A 219 20.30 -9.74 5.30
N ALA A 220 21.08 -9.98 6.36
CA ALA A 220 20.75 -9.54 7.71
C ALA A 220 20.50 -8.01 7.76
N ALA A 221 21.41 -7.22 7.18
CA ALA A 221 21.25 -5.77 7.11
C ALA A 221 20.00 -5.34 6.31
N ARG A 222 19.69 -6.00 5.19
CA ARG A 222 18.47 -5.72 4.41
C ARG A 222 17.21 -6.02 5.21
N LEU A 223 17.15 -7.19 5.85
CA LEU A 223 15.98 -7.61 6.64
C LEU A 223 15.78 -6.72 7.86
N GLY A 224 16.85 -6.44 8.62
CA GLY A 224 16.78 -5.56 9.78
C GLY A 224 16.44 -4.12 9.41
N SER A 225 16.97 -3.62 8.29
CA SER A 225 16.61 -2.29 7.77
C SER A 225 15.13 -2.24 7.37
N TRP A 226 14.63 -3.24 6.65
CA TRP A 226 13.23 -3.31 6.26
C TRP A 226 12.28 -3.39 7.47
N LEU A 227 12.64 -4.18 8.49
CA LEU A 227 11.87 -4.28 9.74
C LEU A 227 11.81 -2.94 10.49
N SER A 228 12.92 -2.23 10.57
CA SER A 228 13.08 -1.06 11.46
C SER A 228 12.57 0.26 10.87
N ILE A 229 12.39 0.37 9.55
CA ILE A 229 11.83 1.56 8.91
C ILE A 229 10.45 1.87 9.51
N ASN A 230 10.19 3.15 9.79
CA ASN A 230 8.94 3.64 10.36
C ASN A 230 8.52 2.91 11.66
N ALA A 231 9.50 2.49 12.48
CA ALA A 231 9.28 1.67 13.68
C ALA A 231 8.48 0.40 13.40
N GLY A 232 8.63 -0.18 12.21
CA GLY A 232 7.89 -1.35 11.77
C GLY A 232 6.40 -1.11 11.53
N CYS A 233 5.93 0.15 11.46
CA CYS A 233 4.51 0.46 11.29
C CYS A 233 4.02 0.35 9.83
N ASN A 234 4.80 -0.22 8.91
CA ASN A 234 4.37 -0.43 7.51
C ASN A 234 3.60 -1.75 7.36
N CYS A 235 2.57 -1.78 6.52
CA CYS A 235 1.77 -2.99 6.25
C CYS A 235 2.60 -4.15 5.67
N VAL A 236 3.60 -3.82 4.86
CA VAL A 236 4.54 -4.76 4.22
C VAL A 236 5.77 -5.10 5.06
N THR A 237 5.82 -4.67 6.32
CA THR A 237 6.96 -4.98 7.20
C THR A 237 7.09 -6.50 7.36
N PRO A 238 8.30 -7.09 7.28
CA PRO A 238 8.50 -8.51 7.51
C PRO A 238 8.07 -8.87 8.94
N ARG A 239 7.28 -9.94 9.06
CA ARG A 239 6.78 -10.43 10.36
C ARG A 239 7.19 -11.87 10.67
N ILE A 240 7.49 -12.65 9.64
CA ILE A 240 7.89 -14.05 9.77
C ILE A 240 9.08 -14.29 8.85
N ILE A 241 10.10 -14.98 9.36
CA ILE A 241 11.20 -15.51 8.56
C ILE A 241 11.04 -17.04 8.55
N ILE A 242 10.99 -17.61 7.35
CA ILE A 242 10.86 -19.04 7.09
C ILE A 242 12.21 -19.53 6.56
N ASN A 243 12.88 -20.35 7.37
CA ASN A 243 14.18 -20.93 7.07
C ASN A 243 14.05 -22.46 6.96
N TRP A 244 14.91 -23.08 6.15
CA TRP A 244 15.04 -24.53 6.13
C TRP A 244 15.80 -25.01 7.36
N GLU A 245 15.22 -25.98 8.08
CA GLU A 245 15.77 -26.47 9.34
C GLU A 245 17.18 -27.05 9.21
N GLN A 246 17.46 -27.75 8.10
CA GLN A 246 18.75 -28.42 7.86
C GLN A 246 19.79 -27.52 7.17
N TRP A 247 19.50 -26.23 6.98
CA TRP A 247 20.47 -25.31 6.42
C TRP A 247 21.55 -24.95 7.45
N ASP A 248 22.79 -25.30 7.13
CA ASP A 248 23.98 -25.14 7.98
C ASP A 248 24.31 -23.69 8.35
N GLN A 249 23.83 -22.71 7.59
CA GLN A 249 24.06 -21.28 7.86
C GLN A 249 22.84 -20.57 8.47
N ARG A 250 21.78 -21.31 8.85
CA ARG A 250 20.56 -20.75 9.46
C ARG A 250 20.88 -19.89 10.68
N GLU A 251 21.66 -20.41 11.63
CA GLU A 251 21.98 -19.68 12.85
C GLU A 251 22.90 -18.48 12.58
N LYS A 252 23.80 -18.59 11.60
CA LYS A 252 24.62 -17.43 11.19
C LYS A 252 23.76 -16.26 10.71
N LEU A 253 22.68 -16.54 9.96
CA LEU A 253 21.74 -15.51 9.53
C LEU A 253 20.96 -14.92 10.70
N ASN A 254 20.45 -15.76 11.60
CA ASN A 254 19.69 -15.32 12.78
C ASN A 254 20.55 -14.42 13.69
N THR A 255 21.78 -14.84 13.99
CA THR A 255 22.73 -14.07 14.78
C THR A 255 23.06 -12.75 14.09
N ALA A 256 23.41 -12.76 12.80
CA ALA A 256 23.73 -11.53 12.08
C ALA A 256 22.56 -10.54 12.03
N LEU A 257 21.31 -11.03 11.95
CA LEU A 257 20.13 -10.19 12.03
C LEU A 257 19.95 -9.58 13.43
N GLY A 258 20.14 -10.37 14.49
CA GLY A 258 20.11 -9.88 15.87
C GLY A 258 21.19 -8.82 16.13
N ASP A 259 22.42 -9.08 15.68
CA ASP A 259 23.55 -8.14 15.79
C ASP A 259 23.25 -6.81 15.09
N PHE A 260 22.65 -6.88 13.89
CA PHE A 260 22.23 -5.68 13.18
C PHE A 260 21.16 -4.91 13.96
N LEU A 261 20.10 -5.59 14.43
CA LEU A 261 19.01 -4.95 15.17
C LEU A 261 19.47 -4.33 16.49
N ALA A 262 20.44 -4.94 17.18
CA ALA A 262 21.05 -4.40 18.40
C ALA A 262 21.76 -3.05 18.16
N GLN A 263 22.22 -2.80 16.94
CA GLN A 263 22.93 -1.56 16.56
C GLN A 263 21.99 -0.49 16.00
N VAL A 264 20.76 -0.86 15.59
CA VAL A 264 19.80 0.10 15.05
C VAL A 264 19.30 1.01 16.17
N GLN A 265 19.32 2.32 15.92
CA GLN A 265 18.76 3.30 16.86
C GLN A 265 17.27 3.01 17.12
N THR A 266 16.91 2.88 18.38
CA THR A 266 15.53 2.65 18.80
C THR A 266 14.64 3.81 18.40
N ARG A 267 13.53 3.49 17.72
CA ARG A 267 12.57 4.47 17.22
C ARG A 267 11.38 4.58 18.17
N LYS A 268 10.76 5.75 18.21
CA LYS A 268 9.53 5.97 18.96
C LYS A 268 8.40 5.08 18.42
N ALA A 269 7.83 4.25 19.29
CA ALA A 269 6.60 3.49 19.05
C ALA A 269 5.40 4.44 19.05
N TYR A 270 5.19 5.16 17.95
CA TYR A 270 4.20 6.24 17.89
C TYR A 270 2.76 5.77 17.69
N TYR A 271 2.54 4.58 17.12
CA TYR A 271 1.22 4.12 16.76
C TYR A 271 0.42 3.65 18.00
N PRO A 272 -0.87 4.00 18.13
CA PRO A 272 -1.68 3.60 19.27
C PRO A 272 -1.73 2.07 19.49
N GLY A 273 -1.65 1.66 20.76
CA GLY A 273 -1.69 0.26 21.19
C GLY A 273 -0.36 -0.49 21.07
N THR A 274 0.73 0.16 20.65
CA THR A 274 2.01 -0.53 20.45
C THR A 274 2.62 -1.01 21.76
N SER A 275 2.55 -0.20 22.83
CA SER A 275 3.07 -0.55 24.15
C SER A 275 2.36 -1.74 24.76
N GLU A 276 1.04 -1.82 24.62
CA GLU A 276 0.21 -2.92 25.11
C GLU A 276 0.52 -4.21 24.35
N ARG A 277 0.58 -4.15 23.01
CA ARG A 277 0.97 -5.30 22.18
C ARG A 277 2.37 -5.80 22.49
N TYR A 278 3.32 -4.89 22.73
CA TYR A 278 4.67 -5.25 23.13
C TYR A 278 4.69 -6.01 24.46
N LYS A 279 4.02 -5.47 25.49
CA LYS A 279 3.93 -6.12 26.81
C LYS A 279 3.29 -7.49 26.73
N GLN A 280 2.20 -7.61 25.97
CA GLN A 280 1.53 -8.88 25.72
C GLN A 280 2.50 -9.87 25.08
N PHE A 281 3.17 -9.48 24.00
CA PHE A 281 4.10 -10.34 23.28
C PHE A 281 5.24 -10.85 24.17
N VAL A 282 5.90 -9.96 24.93
CA VAL A 282 7.02 -10.37 25.82
C VAL A 282 6.55 -11.24 26.99
N THR A 283 5.29 -11.07 27.43
CA THR A 283 4.70 -11.90 28.48
C THR A 283 4.37 -13.30 27.97
N GLU A 284 3.84 -13.40 26.75
CA GLU A 284 3.51 -14.67 26.08
C GLU A 284 4.76 -15.40 25.57
N HIS A 285 5.84 -14.66 25.30
CA HIS A 285 7.11 -15.16 24.77
C HIS A 285 8.30 -14.72 25.64
N PRO A 286 8.46 -15.26 26.85
CA PRO A 286 9.56 -14.90 27.75
C PRO A 286 10.95 -15.26 27.18
N GLU A 287 11.01 -16.18 26.22
CA GLU A 287 12.21 -16.57 25.47
C GLU A 287 12.61 -15.56 24.38
N ALA A 288 11.75 -14.59 24.06
CA ALA A 288 12.00 -13.66 22.98
C ALA A 288 13.23 -12.78 23.25
N LEU A 289 14.09 -12.64 22.24
CA LEU A 289 15.18 -11.68 22.26
C LEU A 289 14.64 -10.26 22.11
N GLN A 290 15.07 -9.36 22.99
CA GLN A 290 14.70 -7.95 22.96
C GLN A 290 15.87 -7.12 22.44
N PHE A 291 15.62 -6.32 21.40
CA PHE A 291 16.60 -5.43 20.79
C PHE A 291 16.11 -3.98 20.87
N GLY A 292 16.99 -3.06 21.24
CA GLY A 292 16.66 -1.66 21.49
C GLY A 292 16.43 -1.35 22.99
N LYS A 293 16.25 -0.07 23.31
CA LYS A 293 16.03 0.45 24.67
C LYS A 293 14.72 1.21 24.78
#